data_AF-A0A931WB52-F1
#
_entry.id   AF-A0A931WB52-F1
#
_cell.length_a   1.000
_cell.length_b   1.000
_cell.length_c   1.000
_cell.angle_alpha   90.00
_cell.angle_beta   90.00
_cell.angle_gamma   90.00
#
_symmetry.space_group_name_H-M   'P 1'
#
loop_
_entity.id
_entity.type
_entity.pdbx_description
1 polymer ?
#
loop_
_entity_poly.entity_id
_entity_poly.type
_entity_poly.pdbx_seq_one_letter_code
_entity_poly.pdbx_strand_id
1 'polypeptide(L)'
;MQIKNKFIGEIVISFALIGLLVFFINPVELLMPHELQPFMVPFLVVLFIIFTGFLWKETPGDEREQLHKLIASRFAYFAVITTLIIGVILQSLKGKVDPILIIGICVALLAKILGLIYGHIKH
;
A
#
# COMPACT_ATOMS: atom_id res chain seq x y z
N MET A 1 24.24 -8.04 3.07
CA MET A 1 23.20 -8.83 3.78
C MET A 1 22.02 -7.97 4.29
N GLN A 2 22.23 -6.71 4.72
CA GLN A 2 21.17 -5.79 5.19
C GLN A 2 20.10 -5.40 4.15
N ILE A 3 20.43 -5.39 2.84
CA ILE A 3 19.51 -4.96 1.77
C ILE A 3 18.41 -6.00 1.52
N LYS A 4 18.76 -7.30 1.56
CA LYS A 4 17.83 -8.41 1.28
C LYS A 4 16.69 -8.47 2.31
N ASN A 5 16.98 -8.19 3.59
CA ASN A 5 15.97 -8.18 4.65
C ASN A 5 14.99 -7.00 4.53
N LYS A 6 15.45 -5.83 4.06
CA LYS A 6 14.56 -4.68 3.82
C LYS A 6 13.61 -4.92 2.66
N PHE A 7 14.12 -5.50 1.56
CA PHE A 7 13.32 -5.86 0.38
C PHE A 7 12.26 -6.93 0.70
N ILE A 8 12.64 -8.00 1.42
CA ILE A 8 11.69 -9.03 1.86
C ILE A 8 10.64 -8.42 2.80
N GLY A 9 11.04 -7.51 3.70
CA GLY A 9 10.12 -6.81 4.61
C GLY A 9 9.05 -5.99 3.87
N GLU A 10 9.42 -5.24 2.84
CA GLU A 10 8.46 -4.47 2.02
C GLU A 10 7.46 -5.37 1.29
N ILE A 11 7.92 -6.48 0.73
CA ILE A 11 7.05 -7.45 0.04
C ILE A 11 6.07 -8.06 1.04
N VAL A 12 6.56 -8.51 2.20
CA VAL A 12 5.70 -9.12 3.24
C VAL A 12 4.67 -8.11 3.76
N ILE A 13 5.07 -6.87 4.03
CA ILE A 13 4.14 -5.81 4.49
C ILE A 13 3.13 -5.46 3.39
N SER A 14 3.53 -5.39 2.13
CA SER A 14 2.62 -5.11 1.02
C SER A 14 1.60 -6.24 0.83
N PHE A 15 2.03 -7.49 0.91
CA PHE A 15 1.12 -8.65 0.87
C PHE A 15 0.19 -8.68 2.08
N ALA A 16 0.68 -8.34 3.28
CA ALA A 16 -0.17 -8.20 4.46
C ALA A 16 -1.21 -7.07 4.28
N LEU A 17 -0.83 -5.95 3.67
CA LEU A 17 -1.75 -4.86 3.34
C LEU A 17 -2.82 -5.31 2.35
N ILE A 18 -2.42 -6.00 1.28
CA ILE A 18 -3.33 -6.54 0.27
C ILE A 18 -4.28 -7.56 0.91
N GLY A 19 -3.78 -8.47 1.75
CA GLY A 19 -4.59 -9.42 2.48
C GLY A 19 -5.64 -8.73 3.36
N LEU A 20 -5.26 -7.67 4.08
CA LEU A 20 -6.18 -6.87 4.88
C LEU A 20 -7.21 -6.12 4.02
N LEU A 21 -6.81 -5.59 2.86
CA LEU A 21 -7.70 -4.91 1.92
C LEU A 21 -8.72 -5.88 1.30
N VAL A 22 -8.29 -7.09 0.93
CA VAL A 22 -9.18 -8.16 0.46
C VAL A 22 -10.16 -8.57 1.57
N PHE A 23 -9.70 -8.61 2.82
CA PHE A 23 -10.58 -8.82 3.97
C PHE A 23 -11.64 -7.72 4.09
N PHE A 24 -11.30 -6.47 3.77
CA PHE A 24 -12.23 -5.32 3.75
C PHE A 24 -13.29 -5.37 2.63
N ILE A 25 -12.97 -5.97 1.47
CA ILE A 25 -13.91 -6.12 0.34
C ILE A 25 -15.04 -7.11 0.65
N ASN A 26 -14.86 -7.99 1.65
CA ASN A 26 -15.83 -9.01 2.03
C ASN A 26 -16.38 -9.76 0.80
N PRO A 27 -15.53 -10.42 -0.01
CA PRO A 27 -15.95 -11.04 -1.27
C PRO A 27 -16.94 -12.20 -1.08
N VAL A 28 -17.08 -12.68 0.15
CA VAL A 28 -18.05 -13.68 0.58
C VAL A 28 -18.61 -13.12 1.89
N GLU A 29 -19.87 -12.70 1.95
CA GLU A 29 -20.55 -12.12 3.14
C GLU A 29 -20.44 -12.95 4.45
N LEU A 30 -19.67 -14.04 4.45
CA LEU A 30 -19.35 -14.94 5.56
C LEU A 30 -18.38 -14.35 6.60
N LEU A 31 -17.51 -13.40 6.24
CA LEU A 31 -16.34 -13.05 7.07
C LEU A 31 -16.56 -11.86 8.00
N MET A 32 -17.48 -10.94 7.70
CA MET A 32 -17.71 -9.77 8.55
C MET A 32 -19.12 -9.16 8.48
N PRO A 33 -19.82 -9.01 9.63
CA PRO A 33 -21.00 -8.14 9.74
C PRO A 33 -20.61 -6.67 9.51
N HIS A 34 -21.48 -5.91 8.84
CA HIS A 34 -21.29 -4.50 8.48
C HIS A 34 -20.90 -3.59 9.67
N GLU A 35 -21.31 -3.97 10.87
CA GLU A 35 -21.03 -3.31 12.16
C GLU A 35 -19.53 -3.25 12.51
N LEU A 36 -18.71 -4.18 12.01
CA LEU A 36 -17.29 -4.27 12.37
C LEU A 36 -16.33 -3.54 11.40
N GLN A 37 -16.81 -3.07 10.25
CA GLN A 37 -16.02 -2.28 9.29
C GLN A 37 -15.33 -1.04 9.93
N PRO A 38 -16.02 -0.17 10.69
CA PRO A 38 -15.40 1.02 11.27
C PRO A 38 -14.32 0.68 12.31
N PHE A 39 -14.37 -0.49 12.96
CA PHE A 39 -13.34 -0.93 13.92
C PHE A 39 -12.03 -1.37 13.25
N MET A 40 -12.05 -1.75 11.98
CA MET A 40 -10.85 -2.19 11.25
C MET A 40 -10.08 -1.07 10.55
N VAL A 41 -10.72 0.09 10.32
CA VAL A 41 -10.06 1.25 9.68
C VAL A 41 -8.79 1.69 10.41
N PRO A 42 -8.75 1.79 11.76
CA PRO A 42 -7.54 2.17 12.47
C PRO A 42 -6.39 1.20 12.20
N PHE A 43 -6.67 -0.10 12.07
CA PHE A 43 -5.65 -1.12 11.80
C PHE A 43 -5.06 -0.95 10.39
N LEU A 44 -5.91 -0.65 9.41
CA LEU A 44 -5.50 -0.31 8.05
C LEU A 44 -4.62 0.94 8.00
N VAL A 45 -4.99 1.98 8.76
CA VAL A 45 -4.19 3.22 8.87
C VAL A 45 -2.82 2.94 9.50
N VAL A 46 -2.76 2.17 10.59
CA VAL A 46 -1.49 1.83 11.25
C VAL A 46 -0.56 1.07 10.31
N LEU A 47 -1.08 0.04 9.63
CA LEU A 47 -0.32 -0.74 8.66
C LEU A 47 0.17 0.11 7.47
N PHE A 48 -0.67 1.05 7.01
CA PHE A 48 -0.26 2.00 5.97
C PHE A 48 0.87 2.92 6.44
N ILE A 49 0.80 3.46 7.66
CA ILE A 49 1.85 4.31 8.24
C ILE A 49 3.17 3.53 8.33
N ILE A 50 3.10 2.26 8.74
CA ILE A 50 4.28 1.38 8.77
C ILE A 50 4.84 1.21 7.35
N PHE A 51 4.00 0.85 6.38
CA PHE A 51 4.40 0.65 4.99
C PHE A 51 5.04 1.90 4.37
N THR A 52 4.43 3.07 4.59
CA THR A 52 4.97 4.34 4.11
C THR A 52 6.30 4.72 4.77
N GLY A 53 6.49 4.40 6.05
CA GLY A 53 7.77 4.57 6.74
C GLY A 53 8.90 3.71 6.13
N PHE A 54 8.59 2.51 5.63
CA PHE A 54 9.55 1.68 4.89
C PHE A 54 9.89 2.28 3.53
N LEU A 55 8.87 2.76 2.81
CA LEU A 55 9.01 3.37 1.50
C LEU A 55 9.93 4.60 1.49
N TRP A 56 9.90 5.38 2.57
CA TRP A 56 10.74 6.58 2.73
C TRP A 56 12.22 6.25 2.98
N LYS A 57 12.55 5.05 3.48
CA LYS A 57 13.93 4.66 3.82
C LYS A 57 14.75 4.12 2.64
N GLU A 58 14.15 3.95 1.47
CA GLU A 58 14.82 3.40 0.29
C GLU A 58 15.90 4.39 -0.20
N THR A 59 17.18 4.03 -0.08
CA THR A 59 18.30 4.94 -0.39
C THR A 59 18.65 4.84 -1.88
N PRO A 60 18.63 5.94 -2.64
CA PRO A 60 18.90 5.92 -4.07
C PRO A 60 20.40 5.70 -4.36
N GLY A 61 20.68 4.80 -5.30
CA GLY A 61 22.01 4.59 -5.89
C GLY A 61 22.37 5.75 -6.81
N ASP A 62 23.63 6.14 -6.77
CA ASP A 62 24.16 7.40 -7.29
C ASP A 62 24.20 7.47 -8.83
N GLU A 63 23.21 8.15 -9.44
CA GLU A 63 23.24 8.80 -10.76
C GLU A 63 22.20 9.95 -10.75
N ARG A 64 22.63 11.22 -10.85
CA ARG A 64 21.83 12.41 -10.49
C ARG A 64 20.43 12.52 -11.17
N GLU A 65 20.30 12.14 -12.44
CA GLU A 65 18.98 12.15 -13.11
C GLU A 65 18.07 11.00 -12.66
N GLN A 66 18.64 9.82 -12.38
CA GLN A 66 17.88 8.68 -11.89
C GLN A 66 17.33 8.96 -10.47
N LEU A 67 18.11 9.67 -9.65
CA LEU A 67 17.71 10.13 -8.33
C LEU A 67 16.44 10.97 -8.36
N HIS A 68 16.37 11.99 -9.22
CA HIS A 68 15.21 12.86 -9.32
C HIS A 68 13.97 12.12 -9.82
N LYS A 69 14.14 11.21 -10.79
CA LYS A 69 13.05 10.37 -11.30
C LYS A 69 12.51 9.41 -10.24
N LEU A 70 13.39 8.82 -9.42
CA LEU A 70 13.01 7.96 -8.29
C LEU A 70 12.24 8.75 -7.22
N ILE A 71 12.70 9.95 -6.87
CA ILE A 71 12.02 10.81 -5.90
C ILE A 71 10.63 11.19 -6.41
N ALA A 72 10.50 11.64 -7.66
CA ALA A 72 9.22 12.00 -8.26
C ALA A 72 8.24 10.82 -8.28
N SER A 73 8.71 9.62 -8.67
CA SER A 73 7.91 8.39 -8.65
C SER A 73 7.43 8.02 -7.25
N ARG A 74 8.27 8.19 -6.23
CA ARG A 74 7.89 7.96 -4.83
C ARG A 74 6.80 8.93 -4.37
N PHE A 75 6.96 10.23 -4.61
CA PHE A 75 5.96 11.22 -4.23
C PHE A 75 4.62 10.99 -4.93
N ALA A 76 4.64 10.62 -6.22
CA ALA A 76 3.43 10.27 -6.95
C ALA A 76 2.70 9.07 -6.32
N TYR A 77 3.46 8.02 -5.98
CA TYR A 77 2.90 6.84 -5.31
C TYR A 77 2.32 7.16 -3.92
N PHE A 78 3.04 7.97 -3.14
CA PHE A 78 2.60 8.45 -1.84
C PHE A 78 1.30 9.24 -1.94
N ALA A 79 1.22 10.18 -2.88
CA ALA A 79 0.03 10.98 -3.12
C ALA A 79 -1.17 10.08 -3.46
N VAL A 80 -1.01 9.13 -4.40
CA VAL A 80 -2.08 8.22 -4.81
C VAL A 80 -2.62 7.40 -3.64
N ILE A 81 -1.75 6.72 -2.88
CA ILE A 81 -2.24 5.88 -1.78
C ILE A 81 -2.82 6.72 -0.64
N THR A 82 -2.23 7.87 -0.34
CA THR A 82 -2.76 8.77 0.71
C THR A 82 -4.17 9.24 0.34
N THR A 83 -4.38 9.67 -0.91
CA THR A 83 -5.70 10.07 -1.40
C THR A 83 -6.72 8.93 -1.31
N LEU A 84 -6.35 7.72 -1.74
CA LEU A 84 -7.25 6.55 -1.67
C LEU A 84 -7.60 6.18 -0.23
N ILE A 85 -6.63 6.23 0.69
CA ILE A 85 -6.87 5.93 2.11
C ILE A 85 -7.76 6.96 2.76
N ILE A 86 -7.55 8.26 2.48
CA ILE A 86 -8.47 9.31 2.94
C ILE A 86 -9.88 9.04 2.41
N GLY A 87 -10.01 8.62 1.15
CA GLY A 87 -11.29 8.20 0.57
C GLY A 87 -11.96 7.06 1.34
N VAL A 88 -11.20 6.00 1.68
CA VAL A 88 -11.69 4.88 2.49
C VAL A 88 -12.11 5.33 3.88
N ILE A 89 -11.33 6.19 4.54
CA ILE A 89 -11.68 6.72 5.88
C ILE A 89 -13.01 7.49 5.82
N LEU A 90 -13.14 8.43 4.88
CA LEU A 90 -14.35 9.24 4.73
C LEU A 90 -15.59 8.40 4.37
N GLN A 91 -15.43 7.36 3.54
CA GLN A 91 -16.50 6.44 3.20
C GLN A 91 -16.86 5.49 4.34
N SER A 92 -15.88 5.05 5.13
CA SER A 92 -16.13 4.21 6.29
C SER A 92 -16.91 4.94 7.38
N LEU A 93 -16.73 6.26 7.54
CA LEU A 93 -17.56 7.06 8.47
C LEU A 93 -19.03 7.12 8.05
N LYS A 94 -19.33 6.92 6.76
CA LYS A 94 -20.69 6.83 6.22
C LYS A 94 -21.25 5.41 6.23
N GLY A 95 -20.48 4.45 6.75
CA GLY A 95 -20.85 3.03 6.79
C GLY A 95 -20.88 2.35 5.42
N LYS A 96 -20.45 2.99 4.32
CA LYS A 96 -20.46 2.36 2.99
C LYS A 96 -19.11 2.57 2.32
N VAL A 97 -18.27 1.55 2.35
CA VAL A 97 -16.99 1.54 1.66
C VAL A 97 -17.19 0.99 0.25
N ASP A 98 -16.88 1.80 -0.76
CA ASP A 98 -16.95 1.40 -2.16
C ASP A 98 -15.80 0.44 -2.48
N PRO A 99 -16.08 -0.77 -3.01
CA PRO A 99 -15.05 -1.72 -3.40
C PRO A 99 -14.02 -1.15 -4.38
N ILE A 100 -14.40 -0.18 -5.21
CA ILE A 100 -13.52 0.45 -6.21
C ILE A 100 -12.32 1.13 -5.54
N LEU A 101 -12.52 1.77 -4.38
CA LEU A 101 -11.43 2.40 -3.63
C LEU A 101 -10.43 1.37 -3.13
N ILE A 102 -10.92 0.23 -2.65
CA ILE A 102 -10.07 -0.85 -2.13
C ILE A 102 -9.30 -1.51 -3.28
N ILE A 103 -9.98 -1.78 -4.40
CA ILE A 103 -9.35 -2.28 -5.63
C ILE A 103 -8.26 -1.31 -6.11
N GLY A 104 -8.51 0.00 -6.05
CA GLY A 104 -7.53 1.02 -6.40
C GLY A 104 -6.24 0.93 -5.56
N ILE A 105 -6.36 0.72 -4.25
CA ILE A 105 -5.20 0.56 -3.36
C ILE A 105 -4.45 -0.73 -3.70
N CYS A 106 -5.16 -1.83 -3.95
CA CYS A 106 -4.56 -3.10 -4.38
C CYS A 106 -3.79 -2.96 -5.70
N VAL A 107 -4.37 -2.29 -6.69
CA VAL A 107 -3.72 -2.07 -7.99
C VAL A 107 -2.46 -1.21 -7.83
N ALA A 108 -2.51 -0.15 -7.02
CA ALA A 108 -1.35 0.67 -6.75
C ALA A 108 -0.21 -0.14 -6.11
N LEU A 109 -0.51 -0.93 -5.07
CA LEU A 109 0.46 -1.81 -4.42
C LEU A 109 1.05 -2.84 -5.38
N LEU A 110 0.22 -3.51 -6.17
CA LEU A 110 0.67 -4.49 -7.16
C LEU A 110 1.58 -3.84 -8.21
N ALA A 111 1.22 -2.66 -8.72
CA ALA A 111 2.05 -1.93 -9.67
C ALA A 111 3.43 -1.62 -9.09
N LYS A 112 3.51 -1.28 -7.79
CA LYS A 112 4.79 -1.05 -7.12
C LYS A 112 5.61 -2.33 -6.93
N ILE A 113 5.00 -3.42 -6.49
CA ILE A 113 5.66 -4.72 -6.34
C ILE A 113 6.23 -5.18 -7.69
N LEU A 114 5.45 -5.09 -8.76
CA LEU A 114 5.89 -5.42 -10.12
C LEU A 114 7.05 -4.55 -10.58
N GLY A 115 6.99 -3.24 -10.32
CA GLY A 115 8.09 -2.31 -10.60
C GLY A 115 9.37 -2.66 -9.85
N LEU A 116 9.25 -3.05 -8.57
CA LEU A 116 10.37 -3.48 -7.72
C LEU A 116 11.00 -4.78 -8.23
N ILE A 117 10.18 -5.77 -8.56
CA ILE A 117 10.65 -7.06 -9.12
C ILE A 117 11.36 -6.83 -10.46
N TYR A 118 10.77 -6.02 -11.35
CA TYR A 118 11.39 -5.71 -12.64
C TYR A 118 12.73 -5.00 -12.48
N GLY A 119 12.81 -4.04 -11.55
CA GLY A 119 14.06 -3.35 -11.23
C GLY A 119 15.15 -4.29 -10.70
N HIS A 120 14.80 -5.27 -9.88
CA HIS A 120 15.73 -6.26 -9.33
C HIS A 120 16.11 -7.37 -10.32
N ILE A 121 15.29 -7.67 -11.33
CA ILE A 121 15.65 -8.67 -12.35
C ILE A 121 16.59 -8.07 -13.41
N LYS A 122 16.47 -6.76 -13.67
CA LYS A 122 17.22 -6.08 -14.74
C LYS A 122 18.60 -5.56 -14.31
N HIS A 123 18.90 -5.55 -13.02
CA HIS A 123 20.18 -5.15 -12.42
C HIS A 123 20.71 -6.26 -11.50
#